data_AF-A0A5D0MS32-F1
#
_entry.id   AF-A0A5D0MS32-F1
#
_cell.length_a   1.000
_cell.length_b   1.000
_cell.length_c   1.000
_cell.angle_alpha   90.00
_cell.angle_beta   90.00
_cell.angle_gamma   90.00
#
_symmetry.space_group_name_H-M   'P 1'
#
loop_
_entity.id
_entity.type
_entity.pdbx_description
1 polymer ?
#
loop_
_entity_poly.entity_id
_entity_poly.type
_entity_poly.pdbx_seq_one_letter_code
_entity_poly.pdbx_strand_id
1 'polypeptide(L)'
;MFLIGFIVKLYIIVLLLRTSMTRQELYFNPFGKIVASMTEPVYGALLKGKNKAQSDKLTPVLILLIIVLYAFLFWVFSGYPFIQALFVTIDDILIFLMLFYIIAIILGSMVNTYGATVYTSFFHRMGLFWVKLARTLTGIPGNIIVLPAVILVFIAYILIDSGLWMVFNLIGQGMVDPVSSLLHVTENGLLSIVGILRYLTWLIIIRALMSWVSPDPSNPVVQLIHSLTDPIMRPFSRLVPPIGMIDISPIILIFVIEFLRMFLSRVIGIIF
;
A
#
# COMPACT_ATOMS: atom_id res chain seq x y z
N MET A 1 3.46 19.95 -1.68
CA MET A 1 4.18 18.80 -1.08
C MET A 1 3.42 17.48 -1.19
N PHE A 2 2.12 17.43 -0.85
CA PHE A 2 1.29 16.21 -0.95
C PHE A 2 1.39 15.47 -2.30
N LEU A 3 1.21 16.18 -3.43
CA LEU A 3 1.26 15.58 -4.77
C LEU A 3 2.63 14.95 -5.08
N ILE A 4 3.72 15.63 -4.73
CA ILE A 4 5.09 15.14 -4.93
C ILE A 4 5.30 13.86 -4.13
N GLY A 5 4.92 13.86 -2.85
CA GLY A 5 5.01 12.68 -2.00
C GLY A 5 4.20 11.49 -2.53
N PHE A 6 2.99 11.74 -3.05
CA PHE A 6 2.19 10.70 -3.69
C PHE A 6 2.88 10.11 -4.93
N ILE A 7 3.42 10.96 -5.81
CA ILE A 7 4.13 10.53 -7.02
C ILE A 7 5.38 9.70 -6.65
N VAL A 8 6.17 10.16 -5.66
CA VAL A 8 7.34 9.44 -5.17
C VAL A 8 6.96 8.05 -4.65
N LYS A 9 5.96 7.99 -3.77
CA LYS A 9 5.45 6.72 -3.20
C LYS A 9 4.92 5.78 -4.28
N LEU A 10 4.16 6.29 -5.25
CA LEU A 10 3.71 5.52 -6.40
C LEU A 10 4.90 4.98 -7.21
N TYR A 11 5.93 5.79 -7.45
CA TYR A 11 7.09 5.36 -8.21
C TYR A 11 7.92 4.31 -7.47
N ILE A 12 8.08 4.43 -6.14
CA ILE A 12 8.68 3.39 -5.29
C ILE A 12 7.92 2.07 -5.46
N ILE A 13 6.59 2.10 -5.44
CA ILE A 13 5.76 0.92 -5.69
C ILE A 13 6.09 0.34 -7.05
N VAL A 14 6.05 1.14 -8.12
CA VAL A 14 6.34 0.70 -9.50
C VAL A 14 7.72 0.01 -9.59
N LEU A 15 8.74 0.54 -8.91
CA LEU A 15 10.05 -0.11 -8.82
C LEU A 15 9.99 -1.48 -8.13
N LEU A 16 9.24 -1.60 -7.02
CA LEU A 16 8.99 -2.88 -6.34
C LEU A 16 8.12 -3.83 -7.20
N LEU A 17 7.21 -3.30 -8.00
CA LEU A 17 6.42 -4.09 -8.95
C LEU A 17 7.35 -4.70 -10.00
N ARG A 18 8.25 -3.90 -10.56
CA ARG A 18 9.19 -4.34 -11.60
C ARG A 18 10.06 -5.51 -11.15
N THR A 19 10.60 -5.44 -9.93
CA THR A 19 11.49 -6.47 -9.39
C THR A 19 10.75 -7.77 -9.06
N SER A 20 9.46 -7.69 -8.70
CA SER A 20 8.62 -8.87 -8.44
C SER A 20 8.01 -9.48 -9.70
N MET A 21 8.03 -8.79 -10.84
CA MET A 21 7.57 -9.31 -12.13
C MET A 21 8.64 -10.15 -12.84
N THR A 22 8.22 -11.23 -13.49
CA THR A 22 9.08 -11.97 -14.42
C THR A 22 9.36 -11.15 -15.67
N ARG A 23 10.38 -11.53 -16.46
CA ARG A 23 10.67 -10.85 -17.74
C ARG A 23 9.47 -10.93 -18.70
N GLN A 24 8.80 -12.07 -18.72
CA GLN A 24 7.64 -12.26 -19.60
C GLN A 24 6.47 -11.36 -19.19
N GLU A 25 6.15 -11.31 -17.90
CA GLU A 25 5.09 -10.42 -17.41
C GLU A 25 5.43 -8.95 -17.66
N LEU A 26 6.67 -8.52 -17.41
CA LEU A 26 7.06 -7.12 -17.54
C LEU A 26 6.93 -6.59 -18.98
N TYR A 27 7.26 -7.39 -20.00
CA TYR A 27 7.29 -6.89 -21.38
C TYR A 27 6.10 -7.32 -22.25
N PHE A 28 5.41 -8.39 -21.89
CA PHE A 28 4.34 -8.95 -22.73
C PHE A 28 2.94 -8.78 -22.15
N ASN A 29 2.80 -8.46 -20.85
CA ASN A 29 1.50 -8.15 -20.24
C ASN A 29 1.18 -6.65 -20.36
N PRO A 30 -0.08 -6.24 -20.66
CA PRO A 30 -0.48 -4.83 -20.64
C PRO A 30 -0.08 -4.06 -19.37
N PHE A 31 -0.29 -4.65 -18.18
CA PHE A 31 0.08 -4.01 -16.92
C PHE A 31 1.60 -3.95 -16.74
N GLY A 32 2.31 -5.02 -17.11
CA GLY A 32 3.77 -5.03 -17.10
C GLY A 32 4.37 -3.95 -18.00
N LYS A 33 3.79 -3.72 -19.18
CA LYS A 33 4.23 -2.66 -20.10
C LYS A 33 4.11 -1.27 -19.49
N ILE A 34 3.12 -1.01 -18.64
CA ILE A 34 2.99 0.25 -17.90
C ILE A 34 4.13 0.38 -16.88
N VAL A 35 4.41 -0.68 -16.13
CA VAL A 35 5.52 -0.70 -15.16
C VAL A 35 6.86 -0.51 -15.88
N ALA A 36 7.07 -1.17 -17.02
CA ALA A 36 8.25 -1.01 -17.85
C ALA A 36 8.36 0.42 -18.37
N SER A 37 7.30 0.98 -18.97
CA SER A 37 7.35 2.33 -19.54
C SER A 37 7.61 3.41 -18.49
N MET A 38 7.13 3.24 -17.26
CA MET A 38 7.41 4.16 -16.16
C MET A 38 8.87 4.07 -15.68
N THR A 39 9.50 2.89 -15.75
CA THR A 39 10.82 2.65 -15.13
C THR A 39 11.98 2.70 -16.12
N GLU A 40 11.76 2.30 -17.37
CA GLU A 40 12.78 2.26 -18.42
C GLU A 40 13.44 3.62 -18.71
N PRO A 41 12.78 4.79 -18.61
CA PRO A 41 13.49 6.07 -18.76
C PRO A 41 14.63 6.24 -17.74
N VAL A 42 14.40 5.86 -16.49
CA VAL A 42 15.40 5.97 -15.41
C VAL A 42 16.46 4.89 -15.57
N TYR A 43 16.06 3.64 -15.81
CA TYR A 43 17.01 2.55 -16.02
C TYR A 43 17.82 2.71 -17.31
N GLY A 44 17.22 3.17 -18.40
CA GLY A 44 17.90 3.42 -19.67
C GLY A 44 18.94 4.51 -19.55
N ALA A 45 18.61 5.62 -18.87
CA ALA A 45 19.54 6.72 -18.61
C ALA A 45 20.73 6.28 -17.74
N LEU A 46 20.46 5.53 -16.66
CA LEU A 46 21.48 5.15 -15.68
C LEU A 46 22.26 3.89 -16.06
N LEU A 47 21.64 2.95 -16.79
CA LEU A 47 22.16 1.60 -17.00
C LEU A 47 22.49 1.25 -18.45
N LYS A 48 22.27 2.15 -19.42
CA LYS A 48 22.76 2.08 -20.81
C LYS A 48 22.77 0.67 -21.43
N GLY A 49 21.61 0.00 -21.46
CA GLY A 49 21.46 -1.30 -22.14
C GLY A 49 21.76 -2.55 -21.30
N LYS A 50 21.93 -2.43 -19.98
CA LYS A 50 21.95 -3.59 -19.07
C LYS A 50 20.66 -4.38 -19.13
N ASN A 51 20.77 -5.70 -18.95
CA ASN A 51 19.61 -6.59 -18.98
C ASN A 51 18.74 -6.42 -17.71
N LYS A 52 17.47 -6.90 -17.75
CA LYS A 52 16.52 -6.78 -16.63
C LYS A 52 17.13 -7.20 -15.28
N ALA A 53 17.83 -8.33 -15.24
CA ALA A 53 18.41 -8.87 -14.01
C ALA A 53 19.47 -7.95 -13.40
N GLN A 54 20.30 -7.32 -14.23
CA GLN A 54 21.27 -6.32 -13.78
C GLN A 54 20.58 -5.04 -13.29
N SER A 55 19.51 -4.62 -13.98
CA SER A 55 18.71 -3.47 -13.55
C SER A 55 18.01 -3.70 -12.22
N ASP A 56 17.46 -4.91 -12.01
CA ASP A 56 16.77 -5.28 -10.77
C ASP A 56 17.70 -5.27 -9.55
N LYS A 57 19.00 -5.58 -9.73
CA LYS A 57 20.01 -5.48 -8.67
C LYS A 57 20.27 -4.04 -8.21
N LEU A 58 19.99 -3.05 -9.05
CA LEU A 58 20.22 -1.64 -8.75
C LEU A 58 18.96 -0.93 -8.24
N THR A 59 17.81 -1.59 -8.29
CA THR A 59 16.54 -1.06 -7.76
C THR A 59 16.64 -0.57 -6.31
N PRO A 60 17.28 -1.29 -5.36
CA PRO A 60 17.41 -0.80 -3.99
C PRO A 60 18.17 0.53 -3.89
N VAL A 61 19.20 0.71 -4.72
CA VAL A 61 19.97 1.96 -4.79
C VAL A 61 19.13 3.10 -5.37
N LEU A 62 18.32 2.81 -6.39
CA LEU A 62 17.39 3.80 -6.94
C LEU A 62 16.31 4.21 -5.93
N ILE A 63 15.76 3.26 -5.19
CA ILE A 63 14.80 3.55 -4.12
C ILE A 63 15.47 4.47 -3.09
N LEU A 64 16.65 4.10 -2.58
CA LEU A 64 17.39 4.94 -1.63
C LEU A 64 17.62 6.36 -2.16
N LEU A 65 18.07 6.50 -3.41
CA LEU A 65 18.29 7.79 -4.05
C LEU A 65 17.00 8.62 -4.10
N ILE A 66 15.88 8.00 -4.45
CA ILE A 66 14.57 8.66 -4.51
C ILE A 66 14.10 9.11 -3.13
N ILE A 67 14.33 8.31 -2.09
CA ILE A 67 14.03 8.68 -0.70
C ILE A 67 14.85 9.91 -0.30
N VAL A 68 16.15 9.92 -0.60
CA VAL A 68 17.04 11.06 -0.30
C VAL A 68 16.62 12.30 -1.07
N LEU A 69 16.26 12.18 -2.35
CA LEU A 69 15.76 13.29 -3.16
C LEU A 69 14.43 13.82 -2.62
N TYR A 70 13.53 12.94 -2.19
CA TYR A 70 12.26 13.35 -1.60
C TYR A 70 12.47 14.07 -0.26
N ALA A 71 13.37 13.58 0.59
CA ALA A 71 13.76 14.24 1.83
C ALA A 71 14.40 15.61 1.57
N PHE A 72 15.22 15.74 0.53
CA PHE A 72 15.79 17.01 0.11
C PHE A 72 14.71 18.00 -0.34
N LEU A 73 13.74 17.56 -1.14
CA LEU A 73 12.61 18.42 -1.51
C LEU A 73 11.79 18.82 -0.29
N PHE A 74 11.51 17.87 0.61
CA PHE A 74 10.81 18.17 1.86
C PHE A 74 11.54 19.22 2.68
N TRP A 75 12.85 19.06 2.85
CA TRP A 75 13.71 20.03 3.52
C TRP A 75 13.59 21.44 2.92
N VAL A 76 13.74 21.56 1.59
CA VAL A 76 13.66 22.84 0.87
C VAL A 76 12.32 23.55 1.09
N PHE A 77 11.20 22.82 1.07
CA PHE A 77 9.87 23.44 1.15
C PHE A 77 9.33 23.61 2.57
N SER A 78 9.86 22.88 3.55
CA SER A 78 9.33 22.88 4.92
C SER A 78 10.12 23.76 5.89
N GLY A 79 11.42 23.99 5.62
CA GLY A 79 12.31 24.71 6.53
C GLY A 79 12.76 23.90 7.75
N TYR A 80 12.40 22.62 7.85
CA TYR A 80 12.97 21.72 8.88
C TYR A 80 14.48 21.59 8.72
N PRO A 81 15.24 21.19 9.75
CA PRO A 81 16.59 20.68 9.57
C PRO A 81 16.60 19.44 8.65
N PHE A 82 17.62 19.29 7.80
CA PHE A 82 17.67 18.20 6.82
C PHE A 82 17.56 16.80 7.44
N ILE A 83 18.18 16.58 8.60
CA ILE A 83 18.09 15.30 9.32
C ILE A 83 16.63 15.01 9.70
N GLN A 84 15.89 16.01 10.21
CA GLN A 84 14.48 15.83 10.56
C GLN A 84 13.61 15.58 9.32
N ALA A 85 13.87 16.31 8.23
CA ALA A 85 13.21 16.09 6.94
C ALA A 85 13.40 14.65 6.43
N LEU A 86 14.59 14.08 6.63
CA LEU A 86 14.90 12.70 6.29
C LEU A 86 14.11 11.71 7.15
N PHE A 87 14.03 11.91 8.47
CA PHE A 87 13.21 11.05 9.35
C PHE A 87 11.74 11.08 8.97
N VAL A 88 11.15 12.27 8.81
CA VAL A 88 9.74 12.44 8.41
C VAL A 88 9.46 11.76 7.07
N THR A 89 10.41 11.84 6.14
CA THR A 89 10.28 11.20 4.83
C THR A 89 10.32 9.67 4.93
N ILE A 90 11.22 9.13 5.75
CA ILE A 90 11.30 7.67 5.96
C ILE A 90 10.04 7.15 6.66
N ASP A 91 9.57 7.83 7.70
CA ASP A 91 8.32 7.50 8.40
C ASP A 91 7.13 7.44 7.42
N ASP A 92 6.93 8.49 6.60
CA ASP A 92 5.86 8.53 5.58
C ASP A 92 5.96 7.36 4.57
N ILE A 93 7.17 6.95 4.21
CA ILE A 93 7.40 5.81 3.31
C ILE A 93 7.14 4.49 4.02
N LEU A 94 7.55 4.33 5.28
CA LEU A 94 7.33 3.11 6.06
C LEU A 94 5.84 2.87 6.30
N ILE A 95 5.10 3.91 6.68
CA ILE A 95 3.62 3.87 6.78
C ILE A 95 3.03 3.42 5.45
N PHE A 96 3.44 4.05 4.35
CA PHE A 96 2.91 3.72 3.04
C PHE A 96 3.22 2.27 2.60
N LEU A 97 4.44 1.80 2.84
CA LEU A 97 4.84 0.42 2.55
C LEU A 97 4.07 -0.58 3.40
N MET A 98 3.87 -0.30 4.69
CA MET A 98 3.05 -1.12 5.58
C MET A 98 1.64 -1.28 5.01
N LEU A 99 0.96 -0.17 4.71
CA LEU A 99 -0.40 -0.20 4.14
C LEU A 99 -0.44 -0.96 2.82
N PHE A 100 0.55 -0.73 1.95
CA PHE A 100 0.67 -1.43 0.68
C PHE A 100 0.83 -2.96 0.85
N TYR A 101 1.70 -3.42 1.75
CA TYR A 101 1.88 -4.84 2.00
C TYR A 101 0.64 -5.48 2.64
N ILE A 102 -0.06 -4.78 3.53
CA ILE A 102 -1.35 -5.24 4.07
C ILE A 102 -2.36 -5.44 2.93
N ILE A 103 -2.50 -4.46 2.05
CA ILE A 103 -3.38 -4.55 0.88
C ILE A 103 -2.96 -5.70 -0.04
N ALA A 104 -1.65 -5.84 -0.30
CA ALA A 104 -1.11 -6.89 -1.15
C ALA A 104 -1.40 -8.29 -0.60
N ILE A 105 -1.28 -8.50 0.71
CA ILE A 105 -1.59 -9.78 1.36
C ILE A 105 -3.09 -10.07 1.25
N ILE A 106 -3.94 -9.08 1.54
CA ILE A 106 -5.41 -9.24 1.45
C ILE A 106 -5.81 -9.58 0.02
N LEU A 107 -5.41 -8.79 -0.98
CA LEU A 107 -5.74 -9.05 -2.39
C LEU A 107 -5.11 -10.32 -2.92
N GLY A 108 -3.87 -10.62 -2.51
CA GLY A 108 -3.16 -11.83 -2.89
C GLY A 108 -3.82 -13.11 -2.37
N SER A 109 -4.53 -13.04 -1.25
CA SER A 109 -5.32 -14.16 -0.72
C SER A 109 -6.58 -14.44 -1.55
N MET A 110 -7.11 -13.42 -2.22
CA MET A 110 -8.32 -13.51 -3.05
C MET A 110 -8.12 -14.39 -4.28
N VAL A 111 -6.86 -14.63 -4.69
CA VAL A 111 -6.51 -15.58 -5.78
C VAL A 111 -7.17 -16.93 -5.55
N ASN A 112 -7.18 -17.42 -4.31
CA ASN A 112 -7.71 -18.73 -3.95
C ASN A 112 -9.25 -18.77 -3.90
N THR A 113 -9.92 -17.61 -3.84
CA THR A 113 -11.37 -17.51 -3.63
C THR A 113 -12.12 -17.06 -4.88
N TYR A 114 -11.56 -16.10 -5.61
CA TYR A 114 -12.21 -15.46 -6.76
C TYR A 114 -11.47 -15.70 -8.08
N GLY A 115 -10.41 -16.50 -8.06
CA GLY A 115 -9.60 -16.81 -9.23
C GLY A 115 -8.40 -15.86 -9.40
N ALA A 116 -7.43 -16.32 -10.19
CA ALA A 116 -6.23 -15.58 -10.51
C ALA A 116 -6.51 -14.56 -11.63
N THR A 117 -6.34 -13.28 -11.34
CA THR A 117 -6.21 -12.21 -12.34
C THR A 117 -4.76 -11.75 -12.37
N VAL A 118 -4.38 -10.99 -13.39
CA VAL A 118 -3.05 -10.38 -13.47
C VAL A 118 -2.70 -9.61 -12.19
N TYR A 119 -3.66 -8.90 -11.61
CA TYR A 119 -3.49 -8.12 -10.39
C TYR A 119 -3.40 -9.01 -9.15
N THR A 120 -4.30 -9.98 -8.98
CA THR A 120 -4.32 -10.80 -7.75
C THR A 120 -3.10 -11.72 -7.69
N SER A 121 -2.65 -12.29 -8.82
CA SER A 121 -1.39 -13.06 -8.89
C SER A 121 -0.17 -12.20 -8.55
N PHE A 122 -0.20 -10.93 -8.97
CA PHE A 122 0.86 -9.99 -8.68
C PHE A 122 0.92 -9.65 -7.18
N PHE A 123 -0.20 -9.22 -6.59
CA PHE A 123 -0.28 -8.90 -5.16
C PHE A 123 0.04 -10.12 -4.28
N HIS A 124 -0.37 -11.31 -4.72
CA HIS A 124 0.01 -12.57 -4.10
C HIS A 124 1.53 -12.69 -3.96
N ARG A 125 2.29 -12.49 -5.05
CA ARG A 125 3.76 -12.56 -5.02
C ARG A 125 4.40 -11.55 -4.08
N MET A 126 3.87 -10.34 -3.99
CA MET A 126 4.41 -9.33 -3.07
C MET A 126 4.15 -9.68 -1.60
N GLY A 127 2.97 -10.24 -1.31
CA GLY A 127 2.63 -10.72 0.02
C GLY A 127 3.30 -12.05 0.39
N LEU A 128 3.83 -12.82 -0.57
CA LEU A 128 4.36 -14.16 -0.34
C LEU A 128 5.45 -14.21 0.73
N PHE A 129 6.33 -13.21 0.78
CA PHE A 129 7.38 -13.15 1.80
C PHE A 129 6.75 -13.20 3.21
N TRP A 130 5.82 -12.29 3.46
CA TRP A 130 5.11 -12.18 4.74
C TRP A 130 4.24 -13.40 5.03
N VAL A 131 3.55 -13.94 4.03
CA VAL A 131 2.72 -15.13 4.18
C VAL A 131 3.56 -16.36 4.52
N LYS A 132 4.70 -16.56 3.84
CA LYS A 132 5.63 -17.66 4.14
C LYS A 132 6.23 -17.51 5.51
N LEU A 133 6.69 -16.30 5.86
CA LEU A 133 7.26 -16.03 7.18
C LEU A 133 6.23 -16.28 8.30
N ALA A 134 5.01 -15.74 8.16
CA ALA A 134 3.93 -15.99 9.11
C ALA A 134 3.60 -17.49 9.21
N ARG A 135 3.64 -18.23 8.10
CA ARG A 135 3.39 -19.68 8.11
C ARG A 135 4.48 -20.43 8.84
N THR A 136 5.74 -20.04 8.65
CA THR A 136 6.88 -20.61 9.38
C THR A 136 6.77 -20.34 10.89
N LEU A 137 6.31 -19.14 11.28
CA LEU A 137 6.18 -18.77 12.69
C LEU A 137 4.96 -19.37 13.40
N THR A 138 3.82 -19.52 12.70
CA THR A 138 2.55 -19.92 13.31
C THR A 138 2.10 -21.35 12.98
N GLY A 139 2.60 -21.95 11.91
CA GLY A 139 2.17 -23.26 11.42
C GLY A 139 0.77 -23.29 10.78
N ILE A 140 0.09 -22.15 10.65
CA ILE A 140 -1.30 -22.09 10.16
C ILE A 140 -1.37 -22.29 8.63
N PRO A 141 -2.13 -23.29 8.13
CA PRO A 141 -2.34 -23.49 6.70
C PRO A 141 -3.51 -22.67 6.13
N GLY A 142 -3.63 -22.64 4.80
CA GLY A 142 -4.78 -22.08 4.09
C GLY A 142 -4.88 -20.55 4.11
N ASN A 143 -6.08 -20.02 3.87
CA ASN A 143 -6.34 -18.57 3.78
C ASN A 143 -6.37 -17.87 5.15
N ILE A 144 -6.50 -18.62 6.25
CA ILE A 144 -6.47 -18.06 7.62
C ILE A 144 -5.12 -17.39 7.90
N ILE A 145 -4.06 -17.76 7.18
CA ILE A 145 -2.72 -17.19 7.30
C ILE A 145 -2.65 -15.68 6.98
N VAL A 146 -3.66 -15.13 6.31
CA VAL A 146 -3.73 -13.71 5.96
C VAL A 146 -3.64 -12.82 7.20
N LEU A 147 -4.40 -13.15 8.25
CA LEU A 147 -4.43 -12.34 9.47
C LEU A 147 -3.09 -12.36 10.20
N PRO A 148 -2.45 -13.53 10.48
CA PRO A 148 -1.09 -13.58 11.00
C PRO A 148 -0.08 -12.82 10.15
N ALA A 149 -0.18 -12.89 8.82
CA ALA A 149 0.73 -12.17 7.92
C ALA A 149 0.56 -10.64 7.99
N VAL A 150 -0.69 -10.16 8.09
CA VAL A 150 -0.99 -8.72 8.29
C VAL A 150 -0.47 -8.25 9.65
N ILE A 151 -0.69 -9.01 10.71
CA ILE A 151 -0.17 -8.70 12.06
C ILE A 151 1.35 -8.65 12.02
N LEU A 152 2.00 -9.58 11.33
CA LEU A 152 3.45 -9.62 11.21
C LEU A 152 4.02 -8.40 10.48
N VAL A 153 3.38 -7.94 9.39
CA VAL A 153 3.73 -6.68 8.71
C VAL A 153 3.61 -5.51 9.67
N PHE A 154 2.52 -5.45 10.43
CA PHE A 154 2.26 -4.37 11.38
C PHE A 154 3.30 -4.34 12.52
N ILE A 155 3.65 -5.49 13.08
CA ILE A 155 4.69 -5.62 14.11
C ILE A 155 6.06 -5.20 13.53
N ALA A 156 6.40 -5.64 12.32
CA ALA A 156 7.66 -5.25 11.69
C ALA A 156 7.74 -3.73 11.48
N TYR A 157 6.65 -3.10 11.04
CA TYR A 157 6.54 -1.65 10.98
C TYR A 157 6.77 -1.00 12.35
N ILE A 158 6.05 -1.44 13.39
CA ILE A 158 6.20 -0.88 14.74
C ILE A 158 7.65 -0.95 15.22
N LEU A 159 8.31 -2.10 15.07
CA LEU A 159 9.68 -2.29 15.54
C LEU A 159 10.69 -1.41 14.79
N ILE A 160 10.54 -1.29 13.48
CA ILE A 160 11.46 -0.48 12.66
C ILE A 160 11.24 1.00 12.95
N ASP A 161 9.99 1.45 12.92
CA ASP A 161 9.66 2.86 12.99
C ASP A 161 9.78 3.43 14.42
N SER A 162 9.50 2.63 15.46
CA SER A 162 9.80 3.03 16.84
C SER A 162 11.30 3.20 17.07
N GLY A 163 12.14 2.35 16.46
CA GLY A 163 13.59 2.52 16.47
C GLY A 163 14.04 3.82 15.80
N LEU A 164 13.43 4.18 14.66
CA LEU A 164 13.69 5.46 13.99
C LEU A 164 13.26 6.66 14.85
N TRP A 165 12.08 6.59 15.47
CA TRP A 165 11.58 7.62 16.37
C TRP A 165 12.48 7.80 17.60
N MET A 166 13.01 6.71 18.16
CA MET A 166 13.98 6.77 19.26
C MET A 166 15.27 7.49 18.84
N VAL A 167 15.80 7.19 17.64
CA VAL A 167 16.99 7.89 17.11
C VAL A 167 16.69 9.37 16.87
N PHE A 168 15.51 9.69 16.34
CA PHE A 168 15.07 11.08 16.16
C PHE A 168 15.04 11.85 17.48
N ASN A 169 14.45 11.27 18.54
CA ASN A 169 14.40 11.88 19.87
C ASN A 169 15.77 12.00 20.51
N LEU A 170 16.66 11.01 20.33
CA LEU A 170 18.03 11.07 20.81
C LEU A 170 18.79 12.25 20.18
N ILE A 171 18.64 12.47 18.88
CA ILE A 171 19.32 13.57 18.17
C ILE A 171 18.70 14.93 18.51
N GLY A 172 17.37 15.00 18.61
CA GLY A 172 16.66 16.27 18.81
C GLY A 172 16.61 16.74 20.27
N GLN A 173 16.45 15.81 21.21
CA GLN A 173 16.17 16.09 22.62
C GLN A 173 17.19 15.45 23.57
N GLY A 174 18.08 14.58 23.09
CA GLY A 174 19.04 13.85 23.94
C GLY A 174 18.41 12.78 24.82
N MET A 175 17.13 12.47 24.61
CA MET A 175 16.36 11.51 25.42
C MET A 175 15.83 10.37 24.56
N VAL A 176 15.79 9.18 25.14
CA VAL A 176 15.20 8.00 24.53
C VAL A 176 14.19 7.41 25.49
N ASP A 177 12.95 7.32 25.04
CA ASP A 177 11.88 6.62 25.74
C ASP A 177 11.28 5.56 24.80
N PRO A 178 11.66 4.28 24.97
CA PRO A 178 11.17 3.20 24.13
C PRO A 178 9.65 3.02 24.23
N VAL A 179 9.06 3.28 25.39
CA VAL A 179 7.63 3.01 25.61
C VAL A 179 6.78 4.04 24.87
N SER A 180 7.07 5.34 25.03
CA SER A 180 6.34 6.37 24.27
C SER A 180 6.58 6.25 22.77
N SER A 181 7.77 5.82 22.34
CA SER A 181 8.06 5.57 20.93
C SER A 181 7.19 4.45 20.36
N LEU A 182 7.05 3.33 21.08
CA LEU A 182 6.17 2.24 20.68
C LEU A 182 4.70 2.68 20.63
N LEU A 183 4.24 3.44 21.63
CA LEU A 183 2.87 3.95 21.68
C LEU A 183 2.57 4.89 20.50
N HIS A 184 3.42 5.88 20.27
CA HIS A 184 3.30 6.84 19.17
C HIS A 184 3.20 6.14 17.80
N VAL A 185 4.13 5.22 17.54
CA VAL A 185 4.19 4.51 16.25
C VAL A 185 3.00 3.56 16.07
N THR A 186 2.56 2.91 17.16
CA THR A 186 1.37 2.06 17.12
C THR A 186 0.12 2.88 16.83
N GLU A 187 -0.05 4.03 17.49
CA GLU A 187 -1.14 4.98 17.25
C GLU A 187 -1.16 5.42 15.78
N ASN A 188 -0.04 5.94 15.27
CA ASN A 188 0.09 6.40 13.88
C ASN A 188 -0.21 5.27 12.88
N GLY A 189 0.29 4.06 13.15
CA GLY A 189 0.04 2.89 12.31
C GLY A 189 -1.43 2.51 12.26
N LEU A 190 -2.11 2.47 13.42
CA LEU A 190 -3.54 2.18 13.52
C LEU A 190 -4.39 3.25 12.81
N LEU A 191 -4.09 4.53 13.04
CA LEU A 191 -4.77 5.65 12.37
C LEU A 191 -4.57 5.59 10.85
N SER A 192 -3.39 5.19 10.38
CA SER A 192 -3.09 5.02 8.96
C SER A 192 -3.89 3.88 8.32
N ILE A 193 -4.09 2.77 9.04
CA ILE A 193 -4.98 1.68 8.61
C ILE A 193 -6.42 2.16 8.51
N VAL A 194 -6.90 2.94 9.49
CA VAL A 194 -8.22 3.59 9.42
C VAL A 194 -8.31 4.54 8.22
N GLY A 195 -7.20 5.18 7.84
CA GLY A 195 -7.08 5.96 6.61
C GLY A 195 -7.36 5.18 5.31
N ILE A 196 -7.09 3.86 5.27
CA ILE A 196 -7.43 3.01 4.11
C ILE A 196 -8.94 3.04 3.83
N LEU A 197 -9.76 3.03 4.89
CA LEU A 197 -11.23 3.06 4.75
C LEU A 197 -11.69 4.30 3.98
N ARG A 198 -11.02 5.45 4.17
CA ARG A 198 -11.31 6.67 3.41
C ARG A 198 -11.01 6.51 1.92
N TYR A 199 -9.87 5.89 1.57
CA TYR A 199 -9.56 5.62 0.16
C TYR A 199 -10.53 4.62 -0.46
N LEU A 200 -10.96 3.62 0.31
CA LEU A 200 -11.96 2.65 -0.11
C LEU A 200 -13.32 3.34 -0.40
N THR A 201 -13.77 4.28 0.45
CA THR A 201 -14.96 5.10 0.18
C THR A 201 -14.87 5.76 -1.21
N TRP A 202 -13.74 6.41 -1.52
CA TRP A 202 -13.54 7.04 -2.83
C TRP A 202 -13.54 6.02 -3.98
N LEU A 203 -12.93 4.85 -3.81
CA LEU A 203 -12.96 3.79 -4.83
C LEU A 203 -14.38 3.28 -5.08
N ILE A 204 -15.20 3.17 -4.04
CA ILE A 204 -16.61 2.79 -4.14
C ILE A 204 -17.41 3.86 -4.88
N ILE A 205 -17.18 5.14 -4.58
CA ILE A 205 -17.80 6.25 -5.31
C ILE A 205 -17.42 6.19 -6.79
N ILE A 206 -16.13 6.04 -7.11
CA ILE A 206 -15.65 5.90 -8.49
C ILE A 206 -16.33 4.71 -9.18
N ARG A 207 -16.43 3.56 -8.51
CA ARG A 207 -17.15 2.40 -9.05
C ARG A 207 -18.62 2.67 -9.32
N ALA A 208 -19.31 3.37 -8.42
CA ALA A 208 -20.70 3.77 -8.63
C ALA A 208 -20.83 4.73 -9.82
N LEU A 209 -19.90 5.66 -10.00
CA LEU A 209 -19.87 6.52 -11.19
C LEU A 209 -19.60 5.72 -12.48
N MET A 210 -18.73 4.71 -12.42
CA MET A 210 -18.47 3.83 -13.56
C MET A 210 -19.70 3.04 -13.99
N SER A 211 -20.64 2.70 -13.10
CA SER A 211 -21.87 2.01 -13.51
C SER A 211 -22.81 2.92 -14.33
N TRP A 212 -22.73 4.24 -14.16
CA TRP A 212 -23.50 5.20 -14.95
C TRP A 212 -22.90 5.44 -16.33
N VAL A 213 -21.57 5.57 -16.43
CA VAL A 213 -20.89 5.87 -17.70
C VAL A 213 -20.49 4.63 -18.49
N SER A 214 -20.54 3.44 -17.87
CA SER A 214 -20.23 2.14 -18.48
C SER A 214 -18.92 2.12 -19.28
N PRO A 215 -17.76 2.39 -18.64
CA PRO A 215 -16.48 2.41 -19.33
C PRO A 215 -16.09 1.01 -19.81
N ASP A 216 -15.16 0.94 -20.77
CA ASP A 216 -14.66 -0.32 -21.34
C ASP A 216 -14.16 -1.28 -20.23
N PRO A 217 -14.78 -2.47 -20.06
CA PRO A 217 -14.37 -3.47 -19.08
C PRO A 217 -12.95 -4.00 -19.27
N SER A 218 -12.40 -3.88 -20.49
CA SER A 218 -11.04 -4.29 -20.80
C SER A 218 -9.98 -3.30 -20.27
N ASN A 219 -10.39 -2.10 -19.84
CA ASN A 219 -9.49 -1.09 -19.32
C ASN A 219 -8.81 -1.57 -18.02
N PRO A 220 -7.46 -1.58 -17.95
CA PRO A 220 -6.69 -1.99 -16.77
C PRO A 220 -7.13 -1.30 -15.47
N VAL A 221 -7.45 -0.01 -15.53
CA VAL A 221 -7.86 0.78 -14.37
C VAL A 221 -9.23 0.34 -13.87
N VAL A 222 -10.17 0.08 -14.78
CA VAL A 222 -11.51 -0.42 -14.46
C VAL A 222 -11.40 -1.77 -13.76
N GLN A 223 -10.62 -2.71 -14.32
CA GLN A 223 -10.39 -4.02 -13.72
C GLN A 223 -9.73 -3.94 -12.34
N LEU A 224 -8.78 -3.02 -12.15
CA LEU A 224 -8.15 -2.80 -10.86
C LEU A 224 -9.18 -2.31 -9.82
N ILE A 225 -10.00 -1.32 -10.15
CA ILE A 225 -11.03 -0.80 -9.24
C ILE A 225 -12.02 -1.91 -8.87
N HIS A 226 -12.48 -2.71 -9.83
CA HIS A 226 -13.34 -3.87 -9.55
C HIS A 226 -12.63 -4.88 -8.66
N SER A 227 -11.37 -5.22 -8.93
CA SER A 227 -10.59 -6.16 -8.12
C SER A 227 -10.43 -5.70 -6.66
N LEU A 228 -10.28 -4.39 -6.45
CA LEU A 228 -10.15 -3.79 -5.11
C LEU A 228 -11.48 -3.72 -4.36
N THR A 229 -12.57 -3.43 -5.05
CA THR A 229 -13.87 -3.15 -4.41
C THR A 229 -14.79 -4.37 -4.34
N ASP A 230 -14.65 -5.35 -5.25
CA ASP A 230 -15.50 -6.56 -5.31
C ASP A 230 -15.57 -7.36 -4.01
N PRO A 231 -14.46 -7.65 -3.30
CA PRO A 231 -14.51 -8.46 -2.08
C PRO A 231 -15.42 -7.85 -1.01
N ILE A 232 -15.52 -6.52 -1.00
CA ILE A 232 -16.27 -5.75 -0.01
C ILE A 232 -17.67 -5.42 -0.54
N MET A 233 -17.82 -5.18 -1.85
CA MET A 233 -19.12 -4.87 -2.46
C MET A 233 -20.04 -6.09 -2.57
N ARG A 234 -19.50 -7.27 -2.92
CA ARG A 234 -20.31 -8.48 -3.19
C ARG A 234 -21.23 -8.89 -2.03
N PRO A 235 -20.79 -8.91 -0.76
CA PRO A 235 -21.69 -9.19 0.35
C PRO A 235 -22.85 -8.20 0.45
N PHE A 236 -22.60 -6.91 0.20
CA PHE A 236 -23.60 -5.85 0.31
C PHE A 236 -24.59 -5.89 -0.86
N SER A 237 -24.12 -6.16 -2.08
CA SER A 237 -24.98 -6.38 -3.25
C SER A 237 -25.87 -7.63 -3.14
N ARG A 238 -25.55 -8.57 -2.24
CA ARG A 238 -26.41 -9.73 -1.96
C ARG A 238 -27.45 -9.44 -0.87
N LEU A 239 -27.14 -8.55 0.07
CA LEU A 239 -28.01 -8.20 1.18
C LEU A 239 -29.08 -7.17 0.80
N VAL A 240 -28.75 -6.27 -0.12
CA VAL A 240 -29.62 -5.18 -0.53
C VAL A 240 -30.20 -5.49 -1.90
N PRO A 241 -31.52 -5.80 -2.02
CA PRO A 241 -32.13 -5.96 -3.32
C PRO A 241 -32.08 -4.63 -4.11
N PRO A 242 -31.82 -4.66 -5.43
CA PRO A 242 -31.78 -3.45 -6.24
C PRO A 242 -33.15 -2.76 -6.23
N ILE A 243 -33.16 -1.43 -6.07
CA ILE A 243 -34.40 -0.64 -6.15
C ILE A 243 -34.53 -0.14 -7.59
N GLY A 244 -35.34 -0.86 -8.39
CA GLY A 244 -35.47 -0.59 -9.82
C GLY A 244 -34.17 -0.91 -10.57
N MET A 245 -33.66 0.05 -11.34
CA MET A 245 -32.40 -0.08 -12.11
C MET A 245 -31.16 0.43 -11.36
N ILE A 246 -31.31 0.94 -10.13
CA ILE A 246 -30.22 1.58 -9.38
C ILE A 246 -29.74 0.65 -8.28
N ASP A 247 -28.45 0.31 -8.33
CA ASP A 247 -27.77 -0.38 -7.24
C ASP A 247 -27.46 0.62 -6.10
N ILE A 248 -28.18 0.48 -4.98
CA ILE A 248 -28.02 1.31 -3.77
C ILE A 248 -26.97 0.71 -2.81
N SER A 249 -26.49 -0.51 -3.05
CA SER A 249 -25.47 -1.15 -2.22
C SER A 249 -24.21 -0.29 -2.00
N PRO A 250 -23.70 0.48 -2.98
CA PRO A 250 -22.59 1.40 -2.76
C PRO A 250 -22.87 2.44 -1.67
N ILE A 251 -24.08 2.99 -1.60
CA ILE A 251 -24.45 4.01 -0.62
C ILE A 251 -24.45 3.40 0.78
N ILE A 252 -25.10 2.26 0.96
CA ILE A 252 -25.15 1.55 2.26
C ILE A 252 -23.75 1.16 2.70
N LEU A 253 -22.93 0.64 1.79
CA LEU A 253 -21.55 0.29 2.09
C LEU A 253 -20.73 1.52 2.51
N ILE A 254 -20.89 2.66 1.84
CA ILE A 254 -20.24 3.92 2.24
C ILE A 254 -20.65 4.26 3.68
N PHE A 255 -21.95 4.26 4.02
CA PHE A 255 -22.38 4.56 5.40
C PHE A 255 -21.73 3.64 6.44
N VAL A 256 -21.64 2.34 6.18
CA VAL A 256 -21.00 1.38 7.08
C VAL A 256 -19.50 1.65 7.23
N ILE A 257 -18.80 1.95 6.13
CA ILE A 257 -17.38 2.29 6.13
C ILE A 257 -17.13 3.59 6.90
N GLU A 258 -17.94 4.61 6.67
CA GLU A 258 -17.82 5.91 7.36
C GLU A 258 -18.07 5.78 8.86
N PHE A 259 -19.09 5.00 9.26
CA PHE A 259 -19.34 4.67 10.66
C PHE A 259 -18.15 3.95 11.28
N LEU A 260 -17.65 2.89 10.62
CA LEU A 260 -16.50 2.12 11.12
C LEU A 260 -15.26 3.00 11.25
N ARG A 261 -15.00 3.89 10.29
CA ARG A 261 -13.88 4.83 10.35
C ARG A 261 -13.98 5.74 11.57
N MET A 262 -15.13 6.39 11.78
CA MET A 262 -15.34 7.28 12.94
C MET A 262 -15.23 6.52 14.26
N PHE A 263 -15.82 5.33 14.34
CA PHE A 263 -15.77 4.48 15.52
C PHE A 263 -14.33 4.07 15.86
N LEU A 264 -13.59 3.53 14.89
CA LEU A 264 -12.21 3.11 15.10
C LEU A 264 -11.29 4.28 15.46
N SER A 265 -11.40 5.43 14.77
CA SER A 265 -10.64 6.63 15.13
C SER A 265 -10.93 7.09 16.56
N ARG A 266 -12.19 7.02 17.01
CA ARG A 266 -12.58 7.39 18.37
C ARG A 266 -12.03 6.41 19.41
N VAL A 267 -12.07 5.11 19.13
CA VAL A 267 -11.53 4.07 20.02
C VAL A 267 -10.02 4.22 20.15
N ILE A 268 -9.30 4.44 19.05
CA ILE A 268 -7.84 4.63 19.07
C ILE A 268 -7.48 5.83 19.94
N GLY A 269 -8.12 7.00 19.74
CA GLY A 269 -7.84 8.20 20.54
C GLY A 269 -8.36 8.18 21.99
N ILE A 270 -9.00 7.08 22.43
CA ILE A 270 -9.28 6.84 23.86
C ILE A 270 -8.19 5.95 24.48
N ILE A 271 -7.60 5.06 23.68
CA ILE A 271 -6.60 4.08 24.14
C ILE A 271 -5.21 4.70 24.23
N PHE A 272 -4.87 5.59 23.28
CA PHE A 272 -3.62 6.33 23.20
C PHE A 272 -3.82 7.76 23.67
#